data_AF-A0A380GZL7-F1
#
_entry.id   AF-A0A380GZL7-F1
#
_cell.length_a   1.000
_cell.length_b   1.000
_cell.length_c   1.000
_cell.angle_alpha   90.00
_cell.angle_beta   90.00
_cell.angle_gamma   90.00
#
_symmetry.space_group_name_H-M   'P 1'
#
loop_
_entity.id
_entity.type
_entity.pdbx_description
1 polymer ?
#
loop_
_entity_poly.entity_id
_entity_poly.type
_entity_poly.pdbx_seq_one_letter_code
_entity_poly.pdbx_strand_id
1 'polypeptide(L)'
;MLCRWLCGTQAFFNSIPRVIITEAGRVNGLPNYLDDSYDGYAECVKVQFNPKDITINDLMSYLFEIIDPYSLNQQGQDKGKKYRTGLYSDNVKHLEEA
;
A
#
# COMPACT_ATOMS: atom_id res chain seq x y z
N MET A 1 -0.55 -1.10 -0.51
CA MET A 1 0.76 -0.86 -1.17
C MET A 1 0.98 -1.94 -2.21
N LEU A 2 1.54 -1.62 -3.40
CA LEU A 2 2.20 -2.49 -4.40
C LEU A 2 2.13 -1.83 -5.81
N CYS A 3 3.21 -1.99 -6.61
CA CYS A 3 3.22 -1.72 -8.05
C CYS A 3 4.20 -2.72 -8.70
N ARG A 4 3.73 -3.68 -9.51
CA ARG A 4 3.62 -3.55 -10.98
C ARG A 4 2.29 -3.07 -11.55
N TRP A 5 1.21 -3.30 -10.83
CA TRP A 5 -0.14 -2.94 -11.27
C TRP A 5 -0.81 -2.21 -10.12
N LEU A 6 -0.72 -0.88 -10.13
CA LEU A 6 -1.64 -0.06 -9.31
C LEU A 6 -3.11 -0.47 -9.55
N CYS A 7 -3.43 -1.07 -10.70
CA CYS A 7 -4.73 -1.71 -10.96
C CYS A 7 -4.92 -3.07 -10.29
N GLY A 8 -3.88 -3.89 -10.11
CA GLY A 8 -3.99 -5.27 -9.62
C GLY A 8 -4.25 -5.32 -8.13
N THR A 9 -3.44 -4.61 -7.35
CA THR A 9 -3.67 -4.47 -5.90
C THR A 9 -4.92 -3.67 -5.61
N GLN A 10 -5.19 -2.61 -6.38
CA GLN A 10 -6.45 -1.87 -6.26
C GLN A 10 -7.66 -2.75 -6.60
N ALA A 11 -7.63 -3.51 -7.69
CA ALA A 11 -8.71 -4.42 -8.06
C ALA A 11 -8.90 -5.52 -7.01
N PHE A 12 -7.81 -6.04 -6.44
CA PHE A 12 -7.88 -7.00 -5.34
C PHE A 12 -8.60 -6.41 -4.13
N PHE A 13 -8.17 -5.24 -3.62
CA PHE A 13 -8.86 -4.59 -2.51
C PHE A 13 -10.30 -4.16 -2.87
N ASN A 14 -10.55 -3.77 -4.12
CA ASN A 14 -11.90 -3.43 -4.61
C ASN A 14 -12.81 -4.66 -4.73
N SER A 15 -12.24 -5.87 -4.84
CA SER A 15 -12.99 -7.13 -4.84
C SER A 15 -13.38 -7.58 -3.43
N ILE A 16 -12.76 -7.02 -2.39
CA ILE A 16 -13.08 -7.35 -1.00
C ILE A 16 -14.43 -6.70 -0.65
N PRO A 17 -15.44 -7.50 -0.28
CA PRO A 17 -16.71 -6.94 0.16
C PRO A 17 -16.49 -6.08 1.40
N ARG A 18 -17.13 -4.89 1.45
CA ARG A 18 -17.05 -3.86 2.52
C ARG A 18 -15.91 -2.84 2.37
N VAL A 19 -15.06 -2.98 1.37
CA VAL A 19 -14.21 -1.87 0.92
C VAL A 19 -15.09 -0.86 0.17
N ILE A 20 -15.01 0.41 0.57
CA ILE A 20 -15.85 1.48 0.04
C ILE A 20 -15.22 2.04 -1.23
N ILE A 21 -13.96 2.47 -1.14
CA ILE A 21 -13.20 3.10 -2.22
C ILE A 21 -11.75 2.64 -2.14
N THR A 22 -11.17 2.36 -3.30
CA THR A 22 -9.72 2.17 -3.45
C THR A 22 -9.16 3.18 -4.44
N GLU A 23 -8.04 3.82 -4.11
CA GLU A 23 -7.41 4.83 -4.96
C GLU A 23 -5.91 4.56 -5.07
N ALA A 24 -5.39 4.54 -6.29
CA ALA A 24 -3.96 4.43 -6.56
C ALA A 24 -3.27 5.80 -6.42
N GLY A 25 -2.14 5.85 -5.74
CA GLY A 25 -1.41 7.09 -5.51
C GLY A 25 0.05 6.87 -5.12
N ARG A 26 0.68 7.97 -4.68
CA ARG A 26 2.07 8.00 -4.21
C ARG A 26 2.12 8.65 -2.84
N VAL A 27 2.92 8.11 -1.94
CA VAL A 27 3.03 8.59 -0.55
C VAL A 27 4.47 8.68 -0.09
N ASN A 28 4.70 9.50 0.94
CA ASN A 28 5.96 9.64 1.65
C ASN A 28 7.16 9.94 0.72
N GLY A 29 6.98 10.92 -0.17
CA GLY A 29 8.03 11.44 -1.03
C GLY A 29 8.60 12.77 -0.55
N LEU A 30 9.75 13.14 -1.10
CA LEU A 30 10.44 14.38 -0.76
C LEU A 30 10.18 15.40 -1.87
N PRO A 31 9.43 16.49 -1.61
CA PRO A 31 9.05 17.46 -2.65
C PRO A 31 10.25 18.22 -3.25
N ASN A 32 11.41 18.24 -2.56
CA ASN A 32 12.59 19.02 -2.96
C ASN A 32 13.68 18.21 -3.69
N TYR A 33 13.41 16.94 -4.05
CA TYR A 33 14.33 16.11 -4.84
C TYR A 33 13.81 15.97 -6.27
N LEU A 34 14.01 17.01 -7.08
CA LEU A 34 13.69 17.01 -8.52
C LEU A 34 14.88 16.62 -9.41
N ASP A 35 16.08 16.49 -8.84
CA ASP A 35 17.35 16.36 -9.58
C ASP A 35 17.98 14.96 -9.49
N ASP A 36 17.28 14.00 -8.87
CA ASP A 36 17.74 12.61 -8.77
C ASP A 36 16.75 11.69 -9.49
N SER A 37 17.23 10.52 -9.91
CA SER A 37 16.43 9.49 -10.59
C SER A 37 15.25 8.95 -9.77
N TYR A 38 15.16 9.34 -8.49
CA TYR A 38 14.17 8.90 -7.54
C TYR A 38 13.67 10.04 -6.64
N ASP A 39 12.37 10.30 -6.71
CA ASP A 39 11.63 11.38 -6.03
C ASP A 39 11.28 11.04 -4.55
N GLY A 40 11.75 9.91 -4.04
CA GLY A 40 11.49 9.44 -2.67
C GLY A 40 10.11 8.80 -2.47
N TYR A 41 9.20 8.98 -3.42
CA TYR A 41 7.82 8.50 -3.30
C TYR A 41 7.75 6.98 -3.33
N ALA A 42 6.84 6.43 -2.53
CA ALA A 42 6.41 5.04 -2.63
C ALA A 42 5.05 4.96 -3.34
N GLU A 43 4.88 3.93 -4.17
CA GLU A 43 3.60 3.65 -4.79
C GLU A 43 2.66 2.96 -3.81
N CYS A 44 1.46 3.49 -3.65
CA CYS A 44 0.50 3.04 -2.64
C CYS A 44 -0.92 3.01 -3.18
N VAL A 45 -1.75 2.20 -2.52
CA VAL A 45 -3.19 2.15 -2.75
C VAL A 45 -3.84 2.55 -1.44
N LYS A 46 -4.63 3.64 -1.48
CA LYS A 46 -5.46 4.09 -0.38
C LYS A 46 -6.74 3.25 -0.37
N VAL A 47 -7.04 2.64 0.76
CA VAL A 47 -8.25 1.82 0.96
C VAL A 47 -9.12 2.53 1.98
N GLN A 48 -10.35 2.88 1.60
CA GLN A 48 -11.38 3.38 2.51
C GLN A 48 -12.32 2.22 2.86
N PHE A 49 -12.55 2.02 4.15
CA PHE A 49 -13.36 0.94 4.66
C PHE A 49 -14.11 1.39 5.91
N ASN A 50 -15.16 0.64 6.28
CA ASN A 50 -15.89 0.86 7.52
C ASN A 50 -15.30 -0.05 8.62
N PRO A 51 -14.75 0.50 9.72
CA PRO A 51 -14.16 -0.30 10.80
C PRO A 51 -15.17 -1.20 11.54
N LYS A 52 -16.48 -0.99 11.34
CA LYS A 52 -17.51 -1.90 11.85
C LYS A 52 -17.65 -3.19 11.05
N ASP A 53 -17.25 -3.16 9.77
CA ASP A 53 -17.47 -4.26 8.84
C ASP A 53 -16.20 -5.05 8.55
N ILE A 54 -15.03 -4.40 8.58
CA ILE A 54 -13.72 -5.01 8.35
C ILE A 54 -12.67 -4.38 9.27
N THR A 55 -11.80 -5.22 9.84
CA THR A 55 -10.74 -4.76 10.75
C THR A 55 -9.43 -4.52 10.01
N ILE A 56 -8.50 -3.81 10.65
CA ILE A 56 -7.14 -3.64 10.11
C ILE A 56 -6.44 -5.00 9.99
N ASN A 57 -6.64 -5.90 10.94
CA ASN A 57 -6.03 -7.23 10.90
C ASN A 57 -6.48 -8.06 9.69
N ASP A 58 -7.76 -7.95 9.30
CA ASP A 58 -8.26 -8.58 8.07
C ASP A 58 -7.56 -8.00 6.83
N LEU A 59 -7.50 -6.66 6.73
CA LEU A 59 -6.82 -5.97 5.63
C LEU A 59 -5.34 -6.32 5.54
N MET A 60 -4.66 -6.46 6.69
CA MET A 60 -3.26 -6.88 6.77
C MET A 60 -3.10 -8.33 6.34
N SER A 61 -4.00 -9.22 6.75
CA SER A 61 -3.99 -10.63 6.31
C SER A 61 -4.10 -10.73 4.78
N TYR A 62 -5.06 -10.01 4.19
CA TYR A 62 -5.20 -9.93 2.73
C TYR A 62 -3.98 -9.31 2.04
N LEU A 63 -3.35 -8.32 2.66
CA LEU A 63 -2.11 -7.73 2.15
C LEU A 63 -0.99 -8.78 2.12
N PHE A 64 -0.77 -9.49 3.24
CA PHE A 64 0.28 -10.51 3.36
C PHE A 64 0.10 -11.71 2.43
N GLU A 65 -1.12 -12.00 1.97
CA GLU A 65 -1.36 -13.02 0.95
C GLU A 65 -0.83 -12.63 -0.44
N ILE A 66 -0.79 -11.33 -0.75
CA ILE A 66 -0.42 -10.83 -2.09
C ILE A 66 0.99 -10.24 -2.17
N ILE A 67 1.64 -9.96 -1.03
CA ILE A 67 2.99 -9.41 -0.97
C ILE A 67 4.00 -10.45 -0.49
N ASP A 68 5.27 -10.25 -0.85
CA ASP A 68 6.37 -10.85 -0.11
C ASP A 68 6.82 -9.87 1.00
N PRO A 69 6.59 -10.17 2.30
CA PRO A 69 6.94 -9.28 3.39
C PRO A 69 8.44 -9.23 3.68
N TYR A 70 9.22 -10.21 3.22
CA TYR A 70 10.66 -10.28 3.43
C TYR A 70 11.44 -9.57 2.31
N SER A 71 10.77 -9.25 1.20
CA SER A 71 11.39 -8.62 0.05
C SER A 71 11.64 -7.12 0.29
N LEU A 72 12.92 -6.74 0.31
CA LEU A 72 13.35 -5.37 0.56
C LEU A 72 13.43 -4.56 -0.75
N ASN A 73 12.65 -3.48 -0.85
CA ASN A 73 12.60 -2.58 -2.01
C ASN A 73 12.36 -3.32 -3.35
N GLN A 74 11.63 -4.43 -3.31
CA GLN A 74 11.33 -5.24 -4.48
C GLN A 74 9.99 -5.93 -4.26
N GLN A 75 9.18 -5.99 -5.30
CA GLN A 75 7.95 -6.80 -5.30
C GLN A 75 7.82 -7.49 -6.66
N GLY A 76 7.91 -8.82 -6.66
CA GLY A 76 7.98 -9.62 -7.88
C GLY A 76 9.19 -9.26 -8.74
N GLN A 77 8.94 -8.87 -10.00
CA GLN A 77 9.98 -8.47 -10.97
C GLN A 77 10.40 -7.01 -10.84
N ASP A 78 9.66 -6.19 -10.09
CA ASP A 78 9.92 -4.77 -9.99
C ASP A 78 10.83 -4.46 -8.81
N LYS A 79 11.97 -3.85 -9.12
CA LYS A 79 13.02 -3.50 -8.15
C LYS A 79 13.14 -1.99 -8.06
N GLY A 80 13.20 -1.48 -6.83
CA GLY A 80 13.39 -0.06 -6.56
C GLY A 80 12.72 0.40 -5.26
N LYS A 81 13.25 1.47 -4.69
CA LYS A 81 12.75 2.07 -3.43
C LYS A 81 11.28 2.53 -3.50
N LYS A 82 10.75 2.76 -4.72
CA LYS A 82 9.33 3.03 -4.99
C LYS A 82 8.40 1.84 -4.70
N TYR A 83 8.94 0.62 -4.75
CA TYR A 83 8.22 -0.64 -4.55
C TYR A 83 8.48 -1.25 -3.17
N ARG A 84 8.98 -0.43 -2.22
CA ARG A 84 9.08 -0.86 -0.83
C ARG A 84 7.70 -1.27 -0.30
N THR A 85 7.68 -2.11 0.73
CA THR A 85 6.47 -2.45 1.46
C THR A 85 6.38 -1.57 2.72
N GLY A 86 5.16 -1.24 3.14
CA GLY A 86 4.90 -0.26 4.18
C GLY A 86 3.40 0.00 4.34
N LEU A 87 3.00 0.18 5.58
CA LEU A 87 1.66 0.61 5.95
C LEU A 87 1.71 2.09 6.32
N TYR A 88 0.76 2.86 5.80
CA TYR A 88 0.63 4.28 6.11
C TYR A 88 -0.80 4.54 6.57
N SER A 89 -0.94 5.11 7.76
CA SER A 89 -2.23 5.53 8.30
C SER A 89 -2.08 6.82 9.10
N ASP A 90 -3.09 7.68 9.02
CA ASP A 90 -3.15 8.90 9.84
C ASP A 90 -3.64 8.60 11.27
N ASN A 91 -4.21 7.42 11.50
CA ASN A 91 -4.71 7.00 12.81
C ASN A 91 -3.72 6.05 13.49
N VAL A 92 -3.26 6.45 14.67
CA VAL A 92 -2.32 5.67 15.49
C VAL A 92 -2.87 4.29 15.82
N LYS A 93 -4.19 4.16 16.05
CA LYS A 93 -4.80 2.84 16.34
C LYS A 93 -4.62 1.84 15.21
N HIS A 94 -4.70 2.31 13.95
CA HIS A 94 -4.48 1.42 12.81
C HIS A 94 -3.02 0.97 12.70
N LEU A 95 -2.08 1.74 13.24
CA LEU A 95 -0.66 1.38 13.29
C LEU A 95 -0.36 0.41 14.43
N GLU A 96 -1.11 0.48 15.53
CA GLU A 96 -0.99 -0.46 16.67
C GLU A 96 -1.64 -1.81 16.38
N GLU A 97 -2.71 -1.84 15.56
CA GLU A 97 -3.44 -3.05 15.18
C GLU A 97 -2.78 -3.85 14.05
N ALA A 98 -1.85 -3.24 13.31
CA ALA A 98 -1.19 -3.83 12.14
C ALA A 98 0.16 -4.47 12.46
#